data_AF-A0A6H1ZP22-F1
#
_entry.id   AF-A0A6H1ZP22-F1
#
_cell.length_a   1.000
_cell.length_b   1.000
_cell.length_c   1.000
_cell.angle_alpha   90.00
_cell.angle_beta   90.00
_cell.angle_gamma   90.00
#
_symmetry.space_group_name_H-M   'P 1'
#
loop_
_entity.id
_entity.type
_entity.pdbx_description
1 polymer ?
#
loop_
_entity_poly.entity_id
_entity_poly.type
_entity_poly.pdbx_seq_one_letter_code
_entity_poly.pdbx_strand_id
1 'polypeptide(L)'
;RAPQDVEIMNKKPTIKKPAPKKKWNGKGKHPGGRPTKFYPEICEELIDWFDQEPWDELNGKRIPRKLPTLIAFARAKKIGLSTIYDWIDSKHSSYQKEFSEIYTQRAKEAQREVLTQNALQGLYNPVFSKFLAINITDMRDKQDIEHSGKVDINVIYDEVKDAG
;
A
#
# COMPACT_ATOMS: atom_id res chain seq x y z
N ARG A 1 -32.91 58.83 2.32
CA ARG A 1 -31.63 58.58 3.01
C ARG A 1 -31.09 57.27 2.43
N ALA A 2 -30.21 57.39 1.44
CA ALA A 2 -29.64 56.27 0.68
C ALA A 2 -28.66 55.44 1.55
N PRO A 3 -28.31 54.21 1.13
CA PRO A 3 -28.04 53.05 1.99
C PRO A 3 -26.62 53.04 2.56
N GLN A 4 -26.48 52.68 3.83
CA GLN A 4 -25.19 52.49 4.52
C GLN A 4 -24.62 51.05 4.40
N ASP A 5 -25.23 50.19 3.59
CA ASP A 5 -24.91 48.75 3.55
C ASP A 5 -23.95 48.32 2.42
N VAL A 6 -23.19 49.24 1.82
CA VAL A 6 -22.30 48.91 0.67
C VAL A 6 -20.81 48.86 1.05
N GLU A 7 -20.42 49.16 2.29
CA GLU A 7 -18.99 49.37 2.64
C GLU A 7 -18.30 48.21 3.41
N ILE A 8 -18.97 47.07 3.63
CA ILE A 8 -18.41 45.95 4.41
C ILE A 8 -17.86 44.80 3.53
N MET A 9 -18.01 44.84 2.20
CA MET A 9 -17.64 43.69 1.34
C MET A 9 -16.32 43.81 0.55
N ASN A 10 -15.35 44.66 0.95
CA ASN A 10 -14.10 44.80 0.20
C ASN A 10 -12.79 44.85 1.01
N LYS A 11 -12.66 44.04 2.07
CA LYS A 11 -11.36 43.76 2.69
C LYS A 11 -10.91 42.33 2.38
N LYS A 12 -10.09 42.18 1.33
CA LYS A 12 -9.39 40.92 1.03
C LYS A 12 -8.53 40.52 2.24
N PRO A 13 -8.60 39.25 2.71
CA PRO A 13 -7.75 38.80 3.81
C PRO A 13 -6.29 38.79 3.34
N THR A 14 -5.44 39.56 4.02
CA THR A 14 -4.00 39.60 3.74
C THR A 14 -3.35 38.36 4.35
N ILE A 15 -3.12 37.34 3.52
CA ILE A 15 -2.33 36.17 3.87
C ILE A 15 -0.88 36.63 4.05
N LYS A 16 -0.42 36.75 5.31
CA LYS A 16 0.99 36.99 5.61
C LYS A 16 1.78 35.77 5.14
N LYS A 17 2.65 35.94 4.14
CA LYS A 17 3.55 34.87 3.67
C LYS A 17 4.40 34.39 4.85
N PRO A 18 4.47 33.07 5.12
CA PRO A 18 5.30 32.56 6.20
C PRO A 18 6.77 32.88 5.94
N ALA A 19 7.50 33.21 7.00
CA ALA A 19 8.91 33.57 6.95
C ALA A 19 9.75 32.54 6.17
N PRO A 20 10.83 32.96 5.49
CA PRO A 20 11.66 32.05 4.69
C PRO A 20 12.24 30.94 5.58
N LYS A 21 11.98 29.68 5.21
CA LYS A 21 12.47 28.50 5.92
C LYS A 21 14.01 28.57 5.98
N LYS A 22 14.56 28.53 7.19
CA LYS A 22 16.01 28.49 7.44
C LYS A 22 16.61 27.31 6.65
N LYS A 23 17.58 27.60 5.78
CA LYS A 23 18.26 26.60 4.95
C LYS A 23 18.92 25.57 5.88
N TRP A 24 18.66 24.30 5.65
CA TRP A 24 19.20 23.22 6.47
C TRP A 24 20.68 23.04 6.13
N ASN A 25 21.56 23.40 7.05
CA ASN A 25 23.00 23.16 6.93
C ASN A 25 23.26 21.73 7.42
N GLY A 26 23.35 20.79 6.48
CA GLY A 26 23.55 19.35 6.73
C GLY A 26 24.92 18.98 7.30
N LYS A 27 25.30 19.53 8.47
CA LYS A 27 26.51 19.12 9.20
C LYS A 27 26.14 18.82 10.65
N GLY A 28 25.93 17.53 10.91
CA GLY A 28 25.67 16.97 12.24
C GLY A 28 24.75 15.75 12.15
N LYS A 29 25.23 14.61 11.66
CA LYS A 29 24.54 13.34 11.91
C LYS A 29 24.63 13.09 13.41
N HIS A 30 23.53 13.22 14.13
CA HIS A 30 23.48 12.78 15.53
C HIS A 30 23.88 11.29 15.60
N PRO A 31 24.63 10.85 16.62
CA PRO A 31 25.02 9.44 16.75
C PRO A 31 23.83 8.49 16.94
N GLY A 32 22.64 9.02 17.23
CA GLY A 32 21.39 8.28 17.37
C GLY A 32 20.49 8.36 16.13
N GLY A 33 20.98 7.89 14.99
CA GLY A 33 20.11 7.61 13.84
C GLY A 33 19.11 6.49 14.17
N ARG A 34 17.95 6.49 13.50
CA ARG A 34 17.03 5.34 13.51
C ARG A 34 17.84 4.07 13.17
N PRO A 35 17.65 2.93 13.87
CA PRO A 35 18.37 1.71 13.53
C PRO A 35 18.15 1.36 12.07
N THR A 36 19.21 1.52 11.26
CA THR A 36 19.20 1.23 9.82
C THR A 36 20.05 0.02 9.46
N LYS A 37 20.82 -0.51 10.41
CA LYS A 37 21.68 -1.68 10.20
C LYS A 37 20.84 -2.95 10.38
N PHE A 38 20.96 -3.86 9.43
CA PHE A 38 20.34 -5.18 9.50
C PHE A 38 20.97 -6.03 10.60
N TYR A 39 20.16 -6.84 11.27
CA TYR A 39 20.58 -7.85 12.24
C TYR A 39 19.76 -9.13 12.04
N PRO A 40 20.36 -10.34 12.07
CA PRO A 40 19.66 -11.57 11.68
C PRO A 40 18.42 -11.92 12.51
N GLU A 41 18.39 -11.58 13.80
CA GLU A 41 17.26 -11.86 14.70
C GLU A 41 15.95 -11.23 14.21
N ILE A 42 16.02 -10.17 13.41
CA ILE A 42 14.83 -9.52 12.84
C ILE A 42 14.02 -10.46 11.91
N CYS A 43 14.66 -11.48 11.37
CA CYS A 43 14.01 -12.50 10.54
C CYS A 43 13.03 -13.34 11.36
N GLU A 44 13.43 -13.78 12.55
CA GLU A 44 12.60 -14.53 13.48
C GLU A 44 11.48 -13.64 14.02
N GLU A 45 11.82 -12.41 14.41
CA GLU A 45 10.84 -11.43 14.87
C GLU A 45 9.78 -11.10 13.81
N LEU A 46 10.16 -11.12 12.52
CA LEU A 46 9.21 -10.93 11.42
C LEU A 46 8.25 -12.11 11.33
N ILE A 47 8.74 -13.34 11.47
CA ILE A 47 7.89 -14.53 11.45
C ILE A 47 6.91 -14.46 12.61
N ASP A 48 7.40 -14.28 13.84
CA ASP A 48 6.57 -14.21 15.04
C ASP A 48 5.51 -13.10 14.95
N TRP A 49 5.83 -11.97 14.31
CA TRP A 49 4.88 -10.89 14.13
C TRP A 49 3.73 -11.23 13.17
N PHE A 50 4.01 -12.00 12.13
CA PHE A 50 3.01 -12.35 11.10
C PHE A 50 2.29 -13.66 11.42
N ASP A 51 2.93 -14.58 12.15
CA ASP A 51 2.38 -15.85 12.60
C ASP A 51 1.53 -15.65 13.87
N GLN A 52 0.37 -15.01 13.68
CA GLN A 52 -0.57 -14.68 14.74
C GLN A 52 -1.92 -15.32 14.42
N GLU A 53 -2.62 -15.78 15.46
CA GLU A 53 -3.96 -16.31 15.28
C GLU A 53 -4.89 -15.27 14.62
N PRO A 54 -5.75 -15.68 13.67
CA PRO A 54 -6.55 -14.71 12.92
C PRO A 54 -7.64 -14.03 13.75
N TRP A 55 -8.13 -14.65 14.82
CA TRP A 55 -9.20 -14.16 15.67
C TRP A 55 -8.89 -14.41 17.15
N ASP A 56 -9.53 -13.62 18.00
CA ASP A 56 -9.58 -13.83 19.44
C ASP A 56 -10.99 -14.27 19.86
N GLU A 57 -11.11 -15.03 20.94
CA GLU A 57 -12.41 -15.38 21.52
C GLU A 57 -12.70 -14.48 22.73
N LEU A 58 -13.75 -13.65 22.62
CA LEU A 58 -14.23 -12.82 23.71
C LEU A 58 -15.68 -13.18 24.00
N ASN A 59 -15.96 -13.68 25.21
CA ASN A 59 -17.29 -14.08 25.66
C ASN A 59 -17.99 -15.07 24.69
N GLY A 60 -17.25 -16.03 24.15
CA GLY A 60 -17.76 -17.05 23.22
C GLY A 60 -18.06 -16.51 21.80
N LYS A 61 -17.71 -15.26 21.50
CA LYS A 61 -17.76 -14.68 20.16
C LYS A 61 -16.36 -14.49 19.61
N ARG A 62 -16.15 -14.89 18.36
CA ARG A 62 -14.90 -14.63 17.63
C ARG A 62 -14.86 -13.18 17.18
N ILE A 63 -13.76 -12.50 17.51
CA ILE A 63 -13.48 -11.12 17.09
C ILE A 63 -12.23 -11.15 16.23
N PRO A 64 -12.24 -10.51 15.05
CA PRO A 64 -11.06 -10.53 14.18
C PRO A 64 -9.91 -9.77 14.84
N ARG A 65 -8.72 -10.37 14.81
CA ARG A 65 -7.49 -9.70 15.24
C ARG A 65 -7.05 -8.71 14.17
N LYS A 66 -6.25 -7.73 14.56
CA LYS A 66 -5.63 -6.78 13.60
C LYS A 66 -4.73 -7.55 12.64
N LEU A 67 -4.92 -7.31 11.35
CA LEU A 67 -4.07 -7.89 10.31
C LEU A 67 -2.60 -7.45 10.51
N PRO A 68 -1.63 -8.38 10.53
CA PRO A 68 -0.22 -8.02 10.61
C PRO A 68 0.20 -7.31 9.33
N THR A 69 0.92 -6.20 9.44
CA THR A 69 1.44 -5.43 8.30
C THR A 69 2.88 -5.01 8.54
N LEU A 70 3.65 -4.83 7.46
CA LEU A 70 5.02 -4.32 7.54
C LEU A 70 5.08 -2.94 8.19
N ILE A 71 4.09 -2.08 7.95
CA ILE A 71 4.02 -0.74 8.55
C ILE A 71 3.91 -0.82 10.07
N ALA A 72 3.06 -1.73 10.57
CA ALA A 72 2.90 -1.93 12.01
C ALA A 72 4.15 -2.56 12.62
N PHE A 73 4.76 -3.54 11.95
CA PHE A 73 6.04 -4.13 12.36
C PHE A 73 7.17 -3.09 12.45
N ALA A 74 7.33 -2.27 11.41
CA ALA A 74 8.29 -1.17 11.34
C ALA A 74 8.11 -0.18 12.50
N ARG A 75 6.85 0.11 12.85
CA ARG A 75 6.51 0.98 13.98
C ARG A 75 6.87 0.33 15.32
N ALA A 76 6.57 -0.95 15.50
CA ALA A 76 6.88 -1.70 16.71
C ALA A 76 8.40 -1.78 16.96
N LYS A 77 9.19 -2.09 15.93
CA LYS A 77 10.66 -2.16 16.00
C LYS A 77 11.36 -0.80 15.90
N LYS A 78 10.60 0.28 15.66
CA LYS A 78 11.10 1.64 15.42
C LYS A 78 12.05 1.75 14.21
N ILE A 79 11.94 0.84 13.23
CA ILE A 79 12.78 0.79 12.00
C ILE A 79 12.05 1.45 10.84
N GLY A 80 12.80 2.09 9.93
CA GLY A 80 12.29 2.75 8.73
C GLY A 80 11.46 1.82 7.88
N LEU A 81 10.26 2.25 7.46
CA LEU A 81 9.53 1.50 6.45
C LEU A 81 10.36 1.42 5.15
N SER A 82 11.00 2.53 4.77
CA SER A 82 11.97 2.55 3.67
C SER A 82 13.09 1.54 3.87
N THR A 83 13.69 1.52 5.07
CA THR A 83 14.77 0.59 5.41
C THR A 83 14.36 -0.88 5.29
N ILE A 84 13.13 -1.23 5.65
CA ILE A 84 12.62 -2.59 5.49
C ILE A 84 12.45 -2.93 4.01
N TYR A 85 11.92 -2.00 3.20
CA TYR A 85 11.84 -2.20 1.75
C TYR A 85 13.24 -2.31 1.11
N ASP A 86 14.21 -1.54 1.58
CA ASP A 86 15.61 -1.58 1.15
C ASP A 86 16.28 -2.95 1.43
N TRP A 87 15.80 -3.69 2.43
CA TRP A 87 16.26 -5.07 2.72
C TRP A 87 15.56 -6.11 1.86
N ILE A 88 14.34 -5.84 1.39
CA ILE A 88 13.55 -6.75 0.56
C ILE A 88 13.93 -6.62 -0.92
N ASP A 89 14.22 -5.41 -1.39
CA ASP A 89 14.52 -5.12 -2.80
C ASP A 89 15.90 -5.64 -3.21
N SER A 90 15.91 -6.60 -4.15
CA SER A 90 17.12 -7.22 -4.69
C SER A 90 18.05 -6.24 -5.41
N LYS A 91 17.56 -5.06 -5.80
CA LYS A 91 18.35 -4.04 -6.51
C LYS A 91 19.12 -3.13 -5.57
N HIS A 92 18.79 -3.14 -4.27
CA HIS A 92 19.36 -2.20 -3.32
C HIS A 92 20.66 -2.73 -2.70
N SER A 93 21.57 -1.82 -2.34
CA SER A 93 22.88 -2.18 -1.75
C SER A 93 22.77 -2.88 -0.39
N SER A 94 21.66 -2.71 0.31
CA SER A 94 21.41 -3.30 1.63
C SER A 94 20.53 -4.55 1.57
N TYR A 95 20.32 -5.12 0.38
CA TYR A 95 19.50 -6.30 0.17
C TYR A 95 19.93 -7.47 1.07
N GLN A 96 18.96 -8.12 1.70
CA GLN A 96 19.15 -9.29 2.52
C GLN A 96 18.28 -10.43 1.99
N LYS A 97 18.94 -11.44 1.42
CA LYS A 97 18.26 -12.56 0.77
C LYS A 97 17.34 -13.30 1.74
N GLU A 98 17.84 -13.65 2.93
CA GLU A 98 17.08 -14.37 3.96
C GLU A 98 15.81 -13.61 4.37
N PHE A 99 15.94 -12.31 4.63
CA PHE A 99 14.80 -11.47 5.02
C PHE A 99 13.76 -11.36 3.90
N SER A 100 14.20 -11.19 2.65
CA SER A 100 13.32 -11.11 1.48
C SER A 100 12.56 -12.42 1.23
N GLU A 101 13.24 -13.57 1.37
CA GLU A 101 12.64 -14.90 1.24
C GLU A 101 11.63 -15.16 2.35
N ILE A 102 11.98 -14.90 3.61
CA ILE A 102 11.08 -15.07 4.76
C ILE A 102 9.85 -14.19 4.62
N TYR A 103 10.02 -12.93 4.22
CA TYR A 103 8.89 -12.03 4.00
C TYR A 103 7.96 -12.55 2.90
N THR A 104 8.52 -12.95 1.76
CA THR A 104 7.72 -13.35 0.59
C THR A 104 7.04 -14.69 0.80
N GLN A 105 7.71 -15.66 1.44
CA GLN A 105 7.18 -17.00 1.62
C GLN A 105 6.37 -17.14 2.90
N ARG A 106 6.88 -16.70 4.07
CA ARG A 106 6.22 -16.95 5.36
C ARG A 106 5.25 -15.82 5.71
N ALA A 107 5.73 -14.58 5.75
CA ALA A 107 4.95 -13.46 6.27
C ALA A 107 3.72 -13.16 5.41
N LYS A 108 3.86 -13.16 4.08
CA LYS A 108 2.73 -12.96 3.16
C LYS A 108 1.71 -14.11 3.21
N GLU A 109 2.16 -15.35 3.35
CA GLU A 109 1.26 -16.50 3.45
C GLU A 109 0.45 -16.45 4.75
N ALA A 110 1.09 -16.16 5.89
CA ALA A 110 0.41 -15.98 7.17
C ALA A 110 -0.58 -14.81 7.11
N GLN A 111 -0.19 -13.68 6.51
CA GLN A 111 -1.09 -12.55 6.29
C GLN A 111 -2.30 -12.93 5.42
N ARG A 112 -2.08 -13.72 4.37
CA ARG A 112 -3.14 -14.25 3.50
C ARG A 112 -4.09 -15.15 4.27
N GLU A 113 -3.57 -16.06 5.09
CA GLU A 113 -4.36 -16.95 5.91
C GLU A 113 -5.26 -16.19 6.88
N VAL A 114 -4.70 -15.20 7.60
CA VAL A 114 -5.47 -14.35 8.52
C VAL A 114 -6.61 -13.64 7.77
N LEU A 115 -6.34 -13.12 6.58
CA LEU A 115 -7.35 -12.46 5.76
C LEU A 115 -8.44 -13.42 5.29
N THR A 116 -8.05 -14.60 4.80
CA THR A 116 -8.97 -15.62 4.31
C THR A 116 -9.87 -16.16 5.42
N GLN A 117 -9.31 -16.51 6.57
CA GLN A 117 -10.07 -17.05 7.70
C GLN A 117 -11.12 -16.06 8.21
N ASN A 118 -10.73 -14.80 8.43
CA ASN A 118 -11.65 -13.75 8.88
C ASN A 118 -12.72 -13.40 7.83
N ALA A 119 -12.36 -13.45 6.55
CA ALA A 119 -13.32 -13.27 5.46
C ALA A 119 -14.33 -14.42 5.37
N LEU A 120 -13.88 -15.68 5.50
CA LEU A 120 -14.74 -16.87 5.48
C LEU A 120 -15.70 -16.93 6.67
N GLN A 121 -15.25 -16.49 7.84
CA GLN A 121 -16.10 -16.39 9.04
C GLN A 121 -17.08 -15.21 8.98
N GLY A 122 -17.03 -14.36 7.95
CA GLY A 122 -17.87 -13.18 7.82
C GLY A 122 -17.52 -12.05 8.80
N LEU A 123 -16.36 -12.10 9.44
CA LEU A 123 -15.88 -11.07 10.38
C LEU A 123 -15.39 -9.82 9.65
N TYR A 124 -14.93 -9.98 8.41
CA TYR A 124 -14.53 -8.86 7.55
C TYR A 124 -15.58 -8.52 6.50
N ASN A 125 -15.63 -7.23 6.13
CA ASN A 125 -16.46 -6.78 5.02
C ASN A 125 -15.99 -7.45 3.71
N PRO A 126 -16.85 -8.19 2.99
CA PRO A 126 -16.45 -8.94 1.80
C PRO A 126 -15.82 -8.09 0.68
N VAL A 127 -16.33 -6.87 0.47
CA VAL A 127 -15.83 -5.95 -0.56
C VAL A 127 -14.43 -5.45 -0.20
N PHE A 128 -14.23 -5.06 1.06
CA PHE A 128 -12.92 -4.62 1.53
C PHE A 128 -11.93 -5.79 1.57
N SER A 129 -12.35 -6.99 1.98
CA SER A 129 -11.53 -8.19 1.96
C SER A 129 -11.05 -8.53 0.54
N LYS A 130 -11.92 -8.45 -0.47
CA LYS A 130 -11.55 -8.64 -1.87
C LYS A 130 -10.51 -7.60 -2.31
N PHE A 131 -10.75 -6.32 -2.04
CA PHE A 131 -9.82 -5.24 -2.37
C PHE A 131 -8.46 -5.47 -1.71
N LEU A 132 -8.44 -5.85 -0.44
CA LEU A 132 -7.22 -6.09 0.29
C LEU A 132 -6.48 -7.31 -0.25
N ALA A 133 -7.19 -8.43 -0.47
CA ALA A 133 -6.63 -9.67 -0.98
C ALA A 133 -5.87 -9.46 -2.31
N ILE A 134 -6.48 -8.73 -3.26
CA ILE A 134 -5.85 -8.48 -4.57
C ILE A 134 -4.58 -7.60 -4.46
N ASN A 135 -4.52 -6.70 -3.47
CA ASN A 135 -3.42 -5.73 -3.35
C ASN A 135 -2.25 -6.22 -2.49
N ILE A 136 -2.49 -7.05 -1.48
CA ILE A 136 -1.46 -7.46 -0.52
C ILE A 136 -1.06 -8.92 -0.63
N THR A 137 -1.92 -9.76 -1.22
CA THR A 137 -1.66 -11.20 -1.43
C THR A 137 -1.56 -11.50 -2.93
N ASP A 138 -1.21 -12.72 -3.28
CA ASP A 138 -1.10 -13.15 -4.68
C ASP A 138 -2.45 -13.59 -5.30
N MET A 139 -3.57 -13.25 -4.67
CA MET A 139 -4.91 -13.54 -5.19
C MET A 139 -5.26 -12.62 -6.35
N ARG A 140 -5.89 -13.18 -7.39
CA ARG A 140 -6.39 -12.41 -8.54
C ARG A 140 -7.77 -12.88 -8.94
N ASP A 141 -8.58 -11.95 -9.42
CA ASP A 141 -9.84 -12.27 -10.08
C ASP A 141 -9.52 -12.85 -11.46
N LYS A 142 -10.16 -13.97 -11.82
CA LYS A 142 -10.05 -14.57 -13.14
C LYS A 142 -11.42 -14.47 -13.81
N GLN A 143 -11.46 -13.82 -14.97
CA GLN A 143 -12.65 -13.74 -15.81
C GLN A 143 -12.33 -14.42 -17.15
N ASP A 144 -13.16 -15.40 -17.53
CA ASP A 144 -13.13 -15.98 -18.86
C ASP A 144 -14.17 -15.21 -19.72
N ILE A 145 -13.71 -14.57 -20.80
CA ILE A 145 -14.55 -13.76 -21.70
C ILE A 145 -14.62 -14.47 -23.06
N GLU A 146 -15.83 -14.82 -23.51
CA GLU A 146 -16.04 -15.38 -24.84
C GLU A 146 -16.18 -14.26 -25.88
N HIS A 147 -15.36 -14.32 -26.93
CA HIS A 147 -15.42 -13.40 -28.07
C HIS A 147 -16.11 -14.07 -29.26
N SER A 148 -17.45 -14.08 -29.29
CA SER A 148 -18.25 -14.67 -30.38
C SER A 148 -18.70 -13.65 -31.46
N GLY A 149 -17.98 -12.54 -31.61
CA GLY A 149 -18.34 -11.48 -32.57
C GLY A 149 -18.03 -11.88 -34.01
N LYS A 150 -19.00 -11.77 -34.93
CA LYS A 150 -18.74 -11.79 -36.36
C LYS A 150 -18.01 -10.51 -36.76
N VAL A 151 -16.90 -10.64 -37.47
CA VAL A 151 -16.15 -9.51 -38.02
C VAL A 151 -16.74 -9.17 -39.39
N ASP A 152 -17.50 -8.08 -39.48
CA ASP A 152 -17.95 -7.55 -40.76
C ASP A 152 -16.81 -6.73 -41.38
N ILE A 153 -16.15 -7.30 -42.39
CA ILE A 153 -15.11 -6.62 -43.16
C ILE A 153 -15.77 -5.88 -44.32
N ASN A 154 -15.85 -4.55 -44.22
CA ASN A 154 -16.23 -3.70 -45.34
C ASN A 154 -14.98 -3.42 -46.19
N VAL A 155 -14.82 -4.17 -47.28
CA VAL A 155 -13.79 -3.88 -48.29
C VAL A 155 -14.30 -2.71 -49.15
N ILE A 156 -13.67 -1.55 -49.03
CA ILE A 156 -13.86 -0.43 -49.95
C ILE A 156 -12.92 -0.65 -51.12
N TYR A 157 -13.49 -0.85 -52.31
CA TYR A 157 -12.72 -0.85 -53.56
C TYR A 157 -12.64 0.59 -54.05
N ASP A 158 -11.43 1.15 -54.10
CA ASP A 158 -11.18 2.39 -54.82
C ASP A 158 -11.13 2.06 -56.32
N GLU A 159 -12.06 2.61 -57.10
CA GLU A 159 -12.02 2.53 -58.55
C GLU A 159 -10.80 3.31 -59.06
N VAL A 160 -9.79 2.58 -59.54
CA VAL A 160 -8.67 3.16 -60.27
C VAL A 160 -9.22 3.67 -61.61
N LYS A 161 -9.38 4.99 -61.72
CA LYS A 161 -9.60 5.63 -63.02
C LYS A 161 -8.29 5.57 -63.79
N ASP A 162 -8.22 4.65 -64.75
CA ASP A 162 -7.18 4.67 -65.78
C ASP A 162 -7.25 6.00 -66.54
N ALA A 163 -6.22 6.83 -66.35
CA ALA A 163 -5.96 7.97 -67.21
C ALA A 163 -5.42 7.43 -68.53
N GLY A 164 -6.14 7.73 -69.62
CA GLY A 164 -5.85 7.26 -70.98
C GLY A 164 -4.59 7.85 -71.62
#